data_AF-A0A3D0ZSH8-F1
#
_entry.id   AF-A0A3D0ZSH8-F1
#
_cell.length_a   1.000
_cell.length_b   1.000
_cell.length_c   1.000
_cell.angle_alpha   90.00
_cell.angle_beta   90.00
_cell.angle_gamma   90.00
#
_symmetry.space_group_name_H-M   'P 1'
#
loop_
_entity.id
_entity.type
_entity.pdbx_description
1 polymer ?
#
loop_
_entity_poly.entity_id
_entity_poly.type
_entity_poly.pdbx_seq_one_letter_code
_entity_poly.pdbx_strand_id
1 'polypeptide(L)'
;MKIAALIFSLVALTGCLQEASDPKTSLSSDDIHNGENLKIDRLFLQQLSAKSVMIKWRGNADRVRLGKSPSKLDLVFTASIEEGHRIAKVSNLDPDTEYF
;
A
#
# COMPACT_ATOMS: atom_id res chain seq x y z
N MET A 1 -20.09 0.47 60.88
CA MET A 1 -19.88 0.51 59.41
C MET A 1 -18.68 1.42 59.17
N LYS A 2 -17.60 1.11 58.45
CA LYS A 2 -17.10 -0.04 57.69
C LYS A 2 -15.57 0.16 57.68
N ILE A 3 -14.80 -0.87 57.99
CA ILE A 3 -13.33 -0.86 57.96
C ILE A 3 -12.91 -0.94 56.49
N ALA A 4 -12.12 0.02 56.01
CA ALA A 4 -11.57 0.01 54.66
C ALA A 4 -10.29 -0.85 54.65
N ALA A 5 -10.34 -1.96 53.92
CA ALA A 5 -9.21 -2.86 53.72
C ALA A 5 -8.26 -2.27 52.66
N LEU A 6 -6.99 -2.16 53.03
CA LEU A 6 -5.88 -1.79 52.15
C LEU A 6 -5.34 -3.08 51.52
N ILE A 7 -5.40 -3.21 50.19
CA ILE A 7 -4.93 -4.39 49.46
C ILE A 7 -3.52 -4.15 48.90
N PHE A 8 -2.74 -5.22 49.01
CA PHE A 8 -1.31 -5.40 48.80
C PHE A 8 -0.77 -5.08 47.40
N SER A 9 0.50 -4.65 47.38
CA SER A 9 1.39 -4.56 46.22
C SER A 9 1.70 -5.91 45.57
N LEU A 10 2.03 -5.91 44.27
CA LEU A 10 3.00 -6.88 43.71
C LEU A 10 3.76 -6.28 42.51
N VAL A 11 5.08 -6.34 42.60
CA VAL A 11 6.09 -5.95 41.59
C VAL A 11 6.58 -7.23 40.88
N ALA A 12 6.84 -7.15 39.56
CA ALA A 12 8.08 -7.59 38.90
C ALA A 12 7.89 -8.05 37.44
N LEU A 13 8.79 -7.60 36.53
CA LEU A 13 9.72 -8.37 35.68
C LEU A 13 10.34 -7.42 34.62
N THR A 14 11.67 -7.17 34.63
CA THR A 14 12.69 -7.79 33.73
C THR A 14 12.26 -7.70 32.25
N GLY A 15 12.88 -6.95 31.33
CA GLY A 15 14.30 -6.64 31.11
C GLY A 15 14.76 -7.41 29.86
N CYS A 16 15.08 -6.73 28.75
CA CYS A 16 15.97 -7.22 27.69
C CYS A 16 16.67 -6.04 26.99
N LEU A 17 18.00 -6.12 26.96
CA LEU A 17 18.96 -5.27 26.26
C LEU A 17 18.64 -5.14 24.76
N GLN A 18 18.92 -3.97 24.17
CA GLN A 18 18.93 -3.76 22.71
C GLN A 18 20.39 -3.60 22.25
N GLU A 19 20.92 -4.61 21.56
CA GLU A 19 22.20 -4.56 20.85
C GLU A 19 22.05 -3.86 19.50
N ALA A 20 23.08 -3.09 19.14
CA ALA A 20 23.14 -2.26 17.93
C ALA A 20 23.55 -3.05 16.69
N SER A 21 23.07 -2.62 15.52
CA SER A 21 23.69 -2.96 14.23
C SER A 21 23.42 -1.86 13.20
N ASP A 22 24.49 -1.17 12.79
CA ASP A 22 24.55 -0.18 11.70
C ASP A 22 24.10 -0.75 10.35
N PRO A 23 23.71 0.12 9.40
CA PRO A 23 24.05 -0.12 8.01
C PRO A 23 24.77 1.09 7.37
N LYS A 24 26.04 0.88 7.02
CA LYS A 24 26.67 1.53 5.87
C LYS A 24 26.12 0.87 4.60
N THR A 25 25.49 1.62 3.70
CA THR A 25 25.64 1.46 2.25
C THR A 25 25.18 2.76 1.59
N SER A 26 26.18 3.53 1.16
CA SER A 26 26.06 4.53 0.12
C SER A 26 25.70 3.87 -1.21
N LEU A 27 24.68 4.37 -1.89
CA LEU A 27 24.67 4.59 -3.34
C LEU A 27 23.49 5.53 -3.65
N SER A 28 23.84 6.76 -3.99
CA SER A 28 22.93 7.82 -4.47
C SER A 28 22.34 7.39 -5.81
N SER A 29 21.02 7.50 -5.88
CA SER A 29 20.22 7.59 -7.10
C SER A 29 19.19 8.69 -6.82
N ASP A 30 19.66 9.93 -6.78
CA ASP A 30 18.89 11.13 -6.44
C ASP A 30 17.82 11.51 -7.50
N ASP A 31 17.19 10.57 -8.21
CA ASP A 31 16.22 10.89 -9.27
C ASP A 31 15.00 9.94 -9.44
N ILE A 32 14.76 8.96 -8.55
CA ILE A 32 13.63 8.03 -8.72
C ILE A 32 12.67 8.14 -7.53
N HIS A 33 11.56 8.83 -7.79
CA HIS A 33 10.35 8.94 -6.95
C HIS A 33 10.49 9.87 -5.74
N ASN A 34 9.83 11.03 -5.83
CA ASN A 34 9.21 11.68 -4.66
C ASN A 34 8.10 10.75 -4.12
N GLY A 35 8.48 9.58 -3.64
CA GLY A 35 7.61 8.54 -3.16
C GLY A 35 7.14 8.92 -1.77
N GLU A 36 6.07 9.72 -1.69
CA GLU A 36 5.12 9.45 -0.60
C GLU A 36 4.85 7.95 -0.64
N ASN A 37 5.04 7.27 0.48
CA ASN A 37 4.76 5.84 0.59
C ASN A 37 3.27 5.64 0.34
N LEU A 38 2.91 5.35 -0.92
CA LEU A 38 1.53 5.14 -1.34
C LEU A 38 1.08 3.80 -0.76
N LYS A 39 0.23 3.87 0.25
CA LYS A 39 -0.38 2.66 0.82
C LYS A 39 -1.39 2.12 -0.17
N ILE A 40 -1.24 0.85 -0.53
CA ILE A 40 -2.19 0.11 -1.36
C ILE A 40 -2.54 -1.16 -0.61
N ASP A 41 -3.80 -1.27 -0.21
CA ASP A 41 -4.35 -2.44 0.48
C ASP A 41 -5.54 -2.99 -0.31
N ARG A 42 -5.77 -4.30 -0.20
CA ARG A 42 -6.95 -4.98 -0.77
C ARG A 42 -7.14 -4.70 -2.27
N LEU A 43 -6.04 -4.79 -3.02
CA LEU A 43 -6.07 -4.66 -4.48
C LEU A 43 -6.94 -5.77 -5.08
N PHE A 44 -7.88 -5.37 -5.92
CA PHE A 44 -8.83 -6.24 -6.58
C PHE A 44 -8.90 -5.87 -8.07
N LEU A 45 -8.87 -6.89 -8.92
CA LEU A 45 -8.96 -6.76 -10.36
C LEU A 45 -10.17 -7.56 -10.85
N GLN A 46 -11.03 -6.92 -11.64
CA GLN A 46 -12.19 -7.56 -12.26
C GLN A 46 -12.23 -7.26 -13.74
N GLN A 47 -12.39 -8.29 -14.57
CA GLN A 47 -12.64 -8.12 -15.99
C GLN A 47 -14.04 -7.56 -16.24
N LEU A 48 -14.14 -6.55 -17.12
CA LEU A 48 -15.42 -6.00 -17.58
C LEU A 48 -15.72 -6.42 -19.03
N SER A 49 -14.68 -6.58 -19.86
CA SER A 49 -14.75 -7.14 -21.21
C SER A 49 -13.40 -7.70 -21.65
N ALA A 50 -13.28 -8.18 -22.88
CA ALA A 50 -11.99 -8.56 -23.48
C ALA A 50 -10.99 -7.40 -23.61
N LYS A 51 -11.44 -6.14 -23.47
CA LYS A 51 -10.62 -4.93 -23.64
C LYS A 51 -10.70 -3.96 -22.46
N SER A 52 -11.28 -4.38 -21.34
CA SER A 52 -11.47 -3.51 -20.17
C SER A 52 -11.51 -4.27 -18.86
N VAL A 53 -10.98 -3.60 -17.82
CA VAL A 53 -10.95 -4.09 -16.45
C VAL A 53 -11.32 -2.97 -15.48
N MET A 54 -11.80 -3.35 -14.30
CA MET A 54 -11.93 -2.49 -13.13
C MET A 54 -10.84 -2.86 -12.13
N ILE A 55 -10.10 -1.86 -11.68
CA ILE A 55 -9.10 -2.00 -10.61
C ILE A 55 -9.63 -1.26 -9.39
N LYS A 56 -9.75 -1.94 -8.27
CA LYS A 56 -10.27 -1.40 -7.01
C LYS A 56 -9.26 -1.62 -5.88
N TRP A 57 -9.01 -0.61 -5.05
CA TRP A 57 -8.09 -0.71 -3.89
C TRP A 57 -8.51 0.21 -2.75
N ARG A 58 -7.88 0.04 -1.58
CA ARG A 58 -7.87 1.03 -0.50
C ARG A 58 -6.49 1.67 -0.44
N GLY A 59 -6.42 2.99 -0.31
CA GLY A 59 -5.15 3.68 -0.38
C GLY A 59 -5.23 5.14 -0.80
N ASN A 60 -4.09 5.80 -0.78
CA ASN A 60 -3.92 7.18 -1.21
C ASN A 60 -3.47 7.34 -2.67
N ALA A 61 -3.08 6.26 -3.36
CA ALA A 61 -2.84 6.31 -4.81
C ALA A 61 -4.11 6.78 -5.55
N ASP A 62 -3.97 7.81 -6.39
CA ASP A 62 -5.07 8.48 -7.09
C ASP A 62 -5.28 8.00 -8.53
N ARG A 63 -4.38 7.16 -9.03
CA ARG A 63 -4.37 6.66 -10.41
C ARG A 63 -3.68 5.30 -10.51
N VAL A 64 -3.95 4.61 -11.60
CA VAL A 64 -3.18 3.45 -12.07
C VAL A 64 -2.37 3.87 -13.29
N ARG A 65 -1.12 3.40 -13.36
CA ARG A 65 -0.28 3.50 -14.56
C ARG A 65 -0.05 2.09 -15.08
N LEU A 66 -0.27 1.88 -16.37
CA LEU A 66 -0.14 0.58 -17.02
C LEU A 66 0.76 0.64 -18.25
N GLY A 67 1.38 -0.48 -18.58
CA GLY A 67 2.19 -0.62 -19.79
C GLY A 67 2.41 -2.05 -20.20
N LYS A 68 2.85 -2.27 -21.44
CA LYS A 68 3.24 -3.61 -21.93
C LYS A 68 4.66 -4.01 -21.51
N SER A 69 5.34 -3.14 -20.77
CA SER A 69 6.67 -3.35 -20.21
C SER A 69 6.73 -2.70 -18.83
N PRO A 70 7.35 -3.33 -17.82
CA PRO A 70 7.47 -2.76 -16.47
C PRO A 70 8.29 -1.47 -16.46
N SER A 71 9.18 -1.26 -17.44
CA SER A 71 9.96 -0.03 -17.59
C SER A 71 9.20 1.12 -18.27
N LYS A 72 7.97 0.89 -18.75
CA LYS A 72 7.22 1.84 -19.57
C LYS A 72 5.71 1.79 -19.28
N LEU A 73 5.30 2.45 -18.20
CA LEU A 73 3.92 2.52 -17.70
C LEU A 73 3.21 3.81 -18.15
N ASP A 74 3.05 3.98 -19.46
CA ASP A 74 2.61 5.25 -20.07
C ASP A 74 1.09 5.44 -20.09
N LEU A 75 0.30 4.37 -19.93
CA LEU A 75 -1.15 4.47 -19.88
C LEU A 75 -1.59 4.90 -18.49
N VAL A 76 -2.33 6.00 -18.35
CA VAL A 76 -2.72 6.55 -17.04
C VAL A 76 -4.23 6.62 -16.90
N PHE A 77 -4.74 6.05 -15.81
CA PHE A 77 -6.17 6.02 -15.49
C PHE A 77 -6.41 6.56 -14.09
N THR A 78 -7.13 7.67 -13.97
CA THR A 78 -7.49 8.28 -12.68
C THR A 78 -8.55 7.46 -11.96
N ALA A 79 -8.46 7.39 -10.63
CA ALA A 79 -9.42 6.71 -9.79
C ALA A 79 -10.55 7.63 -9.32
N SER A 80 -11.80 7.14 -9.34
CA SER A 80 -12.89 7.69 -8.53
C SER A 80 -12.79 7.15 -7.09
N ILE A 81 -13.47 7.82 -6.14
CA ILE A 81 -13.67 7.31 -4.78
C ILE A 81 -15.12 6.89 -4.63
N GLU A 82 -15.34 5.64 -4.24
CA GLU A 82 -16.68 5.09 -3.97
C GLU A 82 -16.60 4.25 -2.69
N GLU A 83 -17.42 4.60 -1.68
CA GLU A 83 -17.50 3.88 -0.40
C GLU A 83 -16.14 3.66 0.31
N GLY A 84 -15.23 4.64 0.22
CA GLY A 84 -13.90 4.54 0.82
C GLY A 84 -12.92 3.63 0.06
N HIS A 85 -13.26 3.25 -1.17
CA HIS A 85 -12.40 2.57 -2.11
C HIS A 85 -12.04 3.47 -3.29
N ARG A 86 -10.84 3.29 -3.83
CA ARG A 86 -10.42 3.86 -5.10
C ARG A 86 -10.82 2.89 -6.22
N ILE A 87 -11.39 3.40 -7.30
CA ILE A 87 -11.81 2.60 -8.46
C ILE A 87 -11.30 3.25 -9.74
N ALA A 88 -10.49 2.53 -10.50
CA ALA A 88 -10.09 2.90 -11.85
C ALA A 88 -10.76 1.96 -12.87
N LYS A 89 -11.48 2.54 -13.84
CA LYS A 89 -11.99 1.81 -15.00
C LYS A 89 -10.98 1.96 -16.13
N VAL A 90 -10.38 0.85 -16.52
CA VAL A 90 -9.37 0.77 -17.57
C VAL A 90 -10.04 0.22 -18.83
N SER A 91 -9.85 0.90 -19.95
CA SER A 91 -10.43 0.55 -21.25
C SER A 91 -9.40 0.67 -22.36
N ASN A 92 -9.78 0.24 -23.56
CA ASN A 92 -8.91 0.24 -24.76
C ASN A 92 -7.65 -0.62 -24.56
N LEU A 93 -7.77 -1.71 -23.80
CA LEU A 93 -6.71 -2.72 -23.72
C LEU A 93 -6.74 -3.60 -24.96
N ASP A 94 -5.57 -4.06 -25.36
CA ASP A 94 -5.46 -5.10 -26.36
C ASP A 94 -5.81 -6.46 -25.71
N PRO A 95 -6.65 -7.28 -26.37
CA PRO A 95 -6.95 -8.61 -25.88
C PRO A 95 -5.69 -9.47 -25.85
N ASP A 96 -5.69 -10.51 -25.02
CA ASP A 96 -4.60 -11.50 -24.92
C ASP A 96 -3.21 -10.87 -24.73
N THR A 97 -3.15 -9.73 -24.05
CA THR A 97 -1.93 -8.96 -23.83
C THR A 97 -1.66 -8.82 -22.33
N GLU A 98 -0.41 -9.06 -21.92
CA GLU A 98 0.05 -8.81 -20.56
C GLU A 98 0.29 -7.31 -20.35
N TYR A 99 -0.22 -6.78 -19.25
CA TYR A 99 -0.01 -5.42 -18.80
C TYR A 99 0.59 -5.43 -17.40
N PHE A 100 1.59 -4.58 -17.22
CA PHE A 100 2.26 -4.25 -15.95
C PHE A 100 1.66 -2.97 -15.39
#